data_AF-A0A9D6R6S9-F1
#
_entry.id   AF-A0A9D6R6S9-F1
#
_cell.length_a   1.000
_cell.length_b   1.000
_cell.length_c   1.000
_cell.angle_alpha   90.00
_cell.angle_beta   90.00
_cell.angle_gamma   90.00
#
_symmetry.space_group_name_H-M   'P 1'
#
loop_
_entity.id
_entity.type
_entity.pdbx_description
1 polymer ?
#
loop_
_entity_poly.entity_id
_entity_poly.type
_entity_poly.pdbx_seq_one_letter_code
_entity_poly.pdbx_strand_id
1 'polypeptide(L)'
;MDRVKCIAILGANREGLSLLPILLQNKTLKIAILADRNKNALLFKLDELGYKLADQLNIRITQNLEDIKGIENLDIIINASEDNSLQGFLQQPEFKNVEKLSPLSAKLIWGMKYEKFKVKGEGVDSHAILLSSLREVVDAIRLTSDRKELLSLLLRLAIESTNAEKGSLMLLDKNGKNLKVEIAEGMEEEIVRKIKMPIGVGIAGKVAQDGIPLLISGKASEEEFKQVRERSDVKSALCV
;
A
#
# COMPACT_ATOMS: atom_id res chain seq x y z
N MET A 1 12.23 -18.44 21.15
CA MET A 1 12.07 -18.96 19.78
C MET A 1 10.65 -18.63 19.39
N ASP A 2 10.44 -17.70 18.46
CA ASP A 2 9.10 -17.18 18.17
C ASP A 2 8.21 -18.26 17.55
N ARG A 3 6.96 -18.36 18.02
CA ARG A 3 5.96 -19.29 17.50
C ARG A 3 5.65 -18.95 16.03
N VAL A 4 5.57 -19.97 15.18
CA VAL A 4 5.14 -19.81 13.77
C VAL A 4 3.67 -19.42 13.75
N LYS A 5 3.34 -18.28 13.14
CA LYS A 5 1.97 -17.79 12.98
C LYS A 5 1.27 -18.50 11.83
N CYS A 6 0.07 -19.00 12.08
CA CYS A 6 -0.78 -19.68 11.11
C CYS A 6 -1.69 -18.68 10.38
N ILE A 7 -1.69 -18.71 9.04
CA ILE A 7 -2.39 -17.75 8.18
C ILE A 7 -3.41 -18.46 7.31
N ALA A 8 -4.60 -17.88 7.20
CA ALA A 8 -5.58 -18.16 6.17
C ALA A 8 -5.68 -16.98 5.20
N ILE A 9 -5.74 -17.26 3.90
CA ILE A 9 -5.96 -16.25 2.86
C ILE A 9 -7.35 -16.49 2.26
N LEU A 10 -8.20 -15.46 2.31
CA LEU A 10 -9.49 -15.44 1.62
C LEU A 10 -9.30 -14.70 0.30
N GLY A 11 -9.60 -15.36 -0.81
CA GLY A 11 -9.36 -14.84 -2.16
C GLY A 11 -8.17 -15.55 -2.83
N ALA A 12 -8.48 -16.31 -3.87
CA ALA A 12 -7.55 -17.02 -4.74
C ALA A 12 -7.44 -16.33 -6.11
N ASN A 13 -7.77 -15.05 -6.14
CA ASN A 13 -7.63 -14.12 -7.25
C ASN A 13 -6.18 -13.61 -7.37
N ARG A 14 -5.93 -12.67 -8.28
CA ARG A 14 -4.60 -12.06 -8.47
C ARG A 14 -4.05 -11.46 -7.17
N GLU A 15 -4.90 -10.80 -6.39
CA GLU A 15 -4.49 -10.12 -5.16
C GLU A 15 -4.02 -11.12 -4.09
N GLY A 16 -4.82 -12.17 -3.81
CA GLY A 16 -4.44 -13.19 -2.84
C GLY A 16 -3.20 -13.98 -3.24
N LEU A 17 -3.05 -14.31 -4.52
CA LEU A 17 -1.85 -15.01 -5.03
C LEU A 17 -0.60 -14.12 -4.98
N SER A 18 -0.74 -12.81 -5.13
CA SER A 18 0.40 -11.87 -5.03
C SER A 18 1.06 -11.85 -3.65
N LEU A 19 0.37 -12.35 -2.62
CA LEU A 19 0.90 -12.43 -1.25
C LEU A 19 1.84 -13.63 -1.04
N LEU A 20 1.68 -14.70 -1.84
CA LEU A 20 2.42 -15.95 -1.63
C LEU A 20 3.95 -15.76 -1.64
N PRO A 21 4.56 -15.02 -2.59
CA PRO A 21 6.01 -14.83 -2.60
C PRO A 21 6.56 -14.14 -1.35
N ILE A 22 5.78 -13.24 -0.76
CA ILE A 22 6.17 -12.47 0.44
C ILE A 22 6.03 -13.36 1.69
N LEU A 23 4.89 -14.04 1.81
CA LEU A 23 4.54 -14.81 3.01
C LEU A 23 5.33 -16.12 3.12
N LEU A 24 5.56 -16.83 2.01
CA LEU A 24 6.26 -18.13 2.00
C LEU A 24 7.74 -18.03 2.35
N GLN A 25 8.37 -16.88 2.16
CA GLN A 25 9.77 -16.68 2.51
C GLN A 25 9.98 -16.40 4.00
N ASN A 26 8.91 -16.07 4.71
CA ASN A 26 8.99 -15.78 6.13
C ASN A 26 8.83 -17.06 6.95
N LYS A 27 9.95 -17.55 7.52
CA LYS A 27 9.99 -18.75 8.37
C LYS A 27 9.13 -18.67 9.63
N THR A 28 8.71 -17.47 10.04
CA THR A 28 7.80 -17.30 11.19
C THR A 28 6.34 -17.39 10.80
N LEU A 29 6.01 -17.61 9.52
CA LEU A 29 4.65 -17.71 9.01
C LEU A 29 4.43 -19.09 8.37
N LYS A 30 3.19 -19.58 8.47
CA LYS A 30 2.71 -20.75 7.74
C LYS A 30 1.37 -20.40 7.12
N ILE A 31 1.28 -20.48 5.80
CA ILE A 31 -0.01 -20.39 5.10
C ILE A 31 -0.65 -21.76 5.22
N ALA A 32 -1.74 -21.87 6.00
CA ALA A 32 -2.43 -23.13 6.22
C ALA A 32 -3.50 -23.39 5.16
N ILE A 33 -4.22 -22.34 4.77
CA ILE A 33 -5.34 -22.45 3.83
C ILE A 33 -5.44 -21.22 2.95
N LEU A 34 -5.79 -21.44 1.69
CA LEU A 34 -6.16 -20.41 0.74
C LEU A 34 -7.51 -20.77 0.14
N ALA A 35 -8.51 -19.93 0.39
CA ALA A 35 -9.91 -20.25 0.15
C ALA A 35 -10.60 -19.18 -0.69
N ASP A 36 -11.39 -19.59 -1.67
CA ASP A 36 -12.17 -18.66 -2.51
C ASP A 36 -13.45 -19.33 -3.01
N ARG A 37 -14.60 -18.72 -2.73
CA ARG A 37 -15.91 -19.22 -3.18
C ARG A 37 -16.06 -19.16 -4.70
N ASN A 38 -15.31 -18.28 -5.36
CA ASN A 38 -15.36 -18.14 -6.80
C ASN A 38 -14.52 -19.23 -7.46
N LYS A 39 -15.19 -20.27 -7.99
CA LYS A 39 -14.54 -21.34 -8.77
C LYS A 39 -13.74 -20.83 -9.98
N ASN A 40 -14.02 -19.62 -10.47
CA ASN A 40 -13.32 -19.01 -11.60
C ASN A 40 -12.13 -18.14 -11.16
N ALA A 41 -11.78 -18.14 -9.87
CA ALA A 41 -10.59 -17.48 -9.36
C ALA A 41 -9.34 -18.01 -10.06
N LEU A 42 -8.32 -17.17 -10.14
CA LEU A 42 -7.12 -17.41 -10.95
C LEU A 42 -6.45 -18.74 -10.57
N LEU A 43 -6.40 -19.06 -9.28
CA LEU A 43 -5.77 -20.30 -8.81
C LEU A 43 -6.46 -21.57 -9.33
N PHE A 44 -7.79 -21.61 -9.33
CA PHE A 44 -8.52 -22.78 -9.82
C PHE A 44 -8.37 -22.94 -11.33
N LYS A 45 -8.34 -21.82 -12.07
CA LYS A 45 -8.02 -21.82 -13.49
C LYS A 45 -6.60 -22.31 -13.78
N LEU A 46 -5.63 -21.97 -12.92
CA LEU A 46 -4.27 -22.46 -13.05
C LEU A 46 -4.18 -23.98 -12.80
N ASP A 47 -4.94 -24.51 -11.85
CA ASP A 47 -5.03 -25.95 -11.59
C ASP A 47 -5.65 -26.72 -12.76
N GLU A 48 -6.71 -26.19 -13.38
CA GLU A 48 -7.29 -26.72 -14.63
C GLU A 48 -6.27 -26.75 -15.79
N LEU A 49 -5.33 -25.81 -15.81
CA LEU A 49 -4.23 -25.74 -16.79
C LEU A 49 -3.00 -26.60 -16.40
N GLY A 50 -3.07 -27.35 -15.29
CA GLY A 50 -2.03 -28.26 -14.83
C GLY A 50 -0.99 -27.65 -13.88
N TYR A 51 -1.16 -26.39 -13.45
CA TYR A 51 -0.28 -25.74 -12.49
C TYR A 51 -0.73 -26.03 -11.05
N LYS A 52 -0.22 -27.13 -10.48
CA LYS A 52 -0.58 -27.60 -9.14
C LYS A 52 0.19 -26.88 -8.02
N LEU A 53 -0.17 -25.62 -7.78
CA LEU A 53 0.52 -24.77 -6.79
C LEU A 53 0.37 -25.28 -5.34
N ALA A 54 -0.76 -25.91 -4.99
CA ALA A 54 -1.00 -26.48 -3.66
C ALA A 54 -0.02 -27.60 -3.32
N ASP A 55 0.15 -28.54 -4.25
CA ASP A 55 0.95 -29.75 -4.06
C ASP A 55 2.41 -29.41 -3.79
N GLN A 56 2.90 -28.32 -4.39
CA GLN A 56 4.27 -27.85 -4.22
C GLN A 56 4.49 -27.09 -2.89
N LEU A 57 3.44 -26.49 -2.33
CA LEU A 57 3.54 -25.53 -1.22
C LEU A 57 2.95 -26.03 0.10
N ASN A 58 2.34 -27.22 0.11
CA ASN A 58 1.65 -27.79 1.28
C ASN A 58 0.59 -26.84 1.88
N ILE A 59 -0.13 -26.13 1.00
CA ILE A 59 -1.22 -25.22 1.36
C ILE A 59 -2.54 -25.90 1.01
N ARG A 60 -3.49 -25.95 1.95
CA ARG A 60 -4.84 -26.42 1.65
C ARG A 60 -5.55 -25.39 0.77
N ILE A 61 -6.05 -25.81 -0.38
CA ILE A 61 -6.89 -24.98 -1.25
C ILE A 61 -8.35 -25.46 -1.11
N THR A 62 -9.31 -24.54 -1.02
CA THR A 62 -10.73 -24.90 -0.95
C THR A 62 -11.64 -23.82 -1.54
N GLN A 63 -12.83 -24.23 -1.98
CA GLN A 63 -13.93 -23.32 -2.33
C GLN A 63 -14.89 -23.09 -1.15
N ASN A 64 -14.79 -23.91 -0.11
CA ASN A 64 -15.64 -23.83 1.06
C ASN A 64 -14.96 -23.03 2.18
N LEU A 65 -15.49 -21.85 2.50
CA LEU A 65 -14.91 -21.02 3.55
C LEU A 65 -15.08 -21.59 4.95
N GLU A 66 -16.08 -22.45 5.17
CA GLU A 66 -16.29 -23.09 6.47
C GLU A 66 -15.09 -23.95 6.88
N ASP A 67 -14.31 -24.44 5.92
CA ASP A 67 -13.10 -25.22 6.16
C ASP A 67 -12.05 -24.46 7.00
N ILE A 68 -12.09 -23.13 6.99
CA ILE A 68 -11.16 -22.27 7.74
C ILE A 68 -11.38 -22.41 9.25
N LYS A 69 -12.62 -22.70 9.67
CA LYS A 69 -12.95 -22.91 11.09
C LYS A 69 -12.26 -24.15 11.66
N GLY A 70 -11.90 -25.10 10.81
CA GLY A 70 -11.16 -26.31 11.19
C GLY A 70 -9.64 -26.10 11.29
N ILE A 71 -9.12 -24.90 11.03
CA ILE A 71 -7.68 -24.64 11.13
C ILE A 71 -7.30 -24.41 12.59
N GLU A 72 -6.57 -25.36 13.15
CA GLU A 72 -6.03 -25.24 14.50
C GLU A 72 -5.08 -24.04 14.61
N ASN A 73 -5.22 -23.30 15.72
CA ASN A 73 -4.33 -22.19 16.07
C ASN A 73 -4.20 -21.12 14.97
N LEU A 74 -5.28 -20.85 14.24
CA LEU A 74 -5.33 -19.80 13.23
C LEU A 74 -5.08 -18.43 13.89
N ASP A 75 -4.00 -17.75 13.50
CA ASP A 75 -3.60 -16.48 14.09
C ASP A 75 -4.09 -15.29 13.25
N ILE A 76 -4.10 -15.44 11.92
CA ILE A 76 -4.35 -14.33 10.99
C ILE A 76 -5.22 -14.78 9.82
N ILE A 77 -6.20 -13.96 9.46
CA ILE A 77 -6.93 -14.05 8.18
C ILE A 77 -6.60 -12.82 7.34
N ILE A 78 -6.11 -13.04 6.12
CA ILE A 78 -5.92 -11.97 5.13
C ILE A 78 -7.08 -12.04 4.13
N ASN A 79 -7.91 -11.00 4.09
CA ASN A 79 -9.03 -10.95 3.16
C ASN A 79 -8.67 -10.22 1.86
N ALA A 80 -8.27 -10.98 0.84
CA ALA A 80 -8.00 -10.54 -0.53
C ALA A 80 -9.18 -10.77 -1.50
N SER A 81 -10.32 -11.23 -0.99
CA SER A 81 -11.51 -11.50 -1.80
C SER A 81 -12.28 -10.21 -2.08
N GLU A 82 -12.88 -10.15 -3.27
CA GLU A 82 -13.81 -9.08 -3.67
C GLU A 82 -15.26 -9.36 -3.19
N ASP A 83 -15.48 -10.49 -2.50
CA ASP A 83 -16.77 -10.87 -1.95
C ASP A 83 -17.11 -10.04 -0.69
N ASN A 84 -17.91 -8.99 -0.87
CA ASN A 84 -18.40 -8.14 0.21
C ASN A 84 -19.24 -8.90 1.26
N SER A 85 -19.78 -10.08 0.94
CA SER A 85 -20.54 -10.89 1.90
C SER A 85 -19.68 -11.51 3.00
N LEU A 86 -18.35 -11.52 2.83
CA LEU A 86 -17.41 -12.09 3.81
C LEU A 86 -17.32 -11.31 5.11
N GLN A 87 -17.76 -10.06 5.12
CA GLN A 87 -17.74 -9.25 6.33
C GLN A 87 -18.53 -9.91 7.45
N GLY A 88 -19.71 -10.46 7.16
CA GLY A 88 -20.53 -11.18 8.14
C GLY A 88 -19.90 -12.50 8.58
N PHE A 89 -19.24 -13.21 7.66
CA PHE A 89 -18.53 -14.45 7.97
C PHE A 89 -17.36 -14.21 8.94
N LEU A 90 -16.55 -13.17 8.71
CA LEU A 90 -15.39 -12.82 9.54
C LEU A 90 -15.74 -12.27 10.93
N GLN A 91 -17.00 -11.87 11.15
CA GLN A 91 -17.52 -11.42 12.43
C GLN A 91 -18.03 -12.56 13.33
N GLN A 92 -18.04 -13.80 12.84
CA GLN A 92 -18.51 -14.95 13.62
C GLN A 92 -17.62 -15.20 14.86
N PRO A 93 -18.19 -15.74 15.95
CA PRO A 93 -17.50 -15.93 17.24
C PRO A 93 -16.16 -16.68 17.15
N GLU A 94 -16.08 -17.65 16.25
CA GLU A 94 -14.90 -18.50 15.99
C GLU A 94 -13.68 -17.66 15.61
N PHE A 95 -13.89 -16.53 14.94
CA PHE A 95 -12.82 -15.65 14.49
C PHE A 95 -12.55 -14.50 15.45
N LYS A 96 -13.23 -14.40 16.60
CA LYS A 96 -13.12 -13.25 17.52
C LYS A 96 -11.68 -12.88 17.87
N ASN A 97 -10.83 -13.89 18.12
CA ASN A 97 -9.42 -13.71 18.51
C ASN A 97 -8.43 -13.82 17.35
N VAL A 98 -8.91 -13.98 16.12
CA VAL A 98 -8.08 -14.05 14.92
C VAL A 98 -7.82 -12.64 14.40
N GLU A 99 -6.58 -12.29 14.11
CA GLU A 99 -6.22 -11.00 13.52
C GLU A 99 -6.74 -10.94 12.07
N LYS A 100 -7.36 -9.84 11.66
CA LYS A 100 -7.81 -9.66 10.27
C LYS A 100 -6.97 -8.59 9.61
N LEU A 101 -6.39 -8.92 8.46
CA LEU A 101 -5.55 -8.01 7.70
C LEU A 101 -6.12 -7.84 6.30
N SER A 102 -5.89 -6.65 5.74
CA SER A 102 -6.02 -6.46 4.30
C SER A 102 -4.76 -6.99 3.59
N PRO A 103 -4.83 -7.23 2.26
CA PRO A 103 -3.67 -7.62 1.47
C PRO A 103 -2.55 -6.57 1.56
N LEU A 104 -2.93 -5.29 1.55
CA LEU A 104 -1.99 -4.19 1.70
C LEU A 104 -1.30 -4.23 3.07
N SER A 105 -2.03 -4.41 4.17
CA SER A 105 -1.43 -4.51 5.50
C SER A 105 -0.45 -5.67 5.57
N ALA A 106 -0.79 -6.82 4.98
CA ALA A 106 0.12 -7.96 4.89
C ALA A 106 1.38 -7.63 4.07
N LYS A 107 1.24 -7.00 2.91
CA LYS A 107 2.35 -6.53 2.07
C LYS A 107 3.24 -5.54 2.82
N LEU A 108 2.69 -4.61 3.59
CA LEU A 108 3.51 -3.66 4.36
C LEU A 108 4.27 -4.34 5.50
N ILE A 109 3.59 -5.17 6.30
CA ILE A 109 4.20 -5.82 7.48
C ILE A 109 5.33 -6.79 7.07
N TRP A 110 5.12 -7.55 6.00
CA TRP A 110 6.04 -8.62 5.60
C TRP A 110 6.84 -8.33 4.33
N GLY A 111 6.35 -7.47 3.44
CA GLY A 111 7.09 -6.99 2.26
C GLY A 111 8.23 -6.04 2.61
N MET A 112 8.11 -5.18 3.63
CA MET A 112 9.26 -4.39 4.07
C MET A 112 10.38 -5.24 4.72
N LYS A 113 10.01 -6.36 5.36
CA LYS A 113 10.99 -7.31 5.92
C LYS A 113 11.67 -8.14 4.83
N TYR A 114 11.02 -8.36 3.69
CA TYR A 114 11.59 -9.01 2.52
C TYR A 114 12.81 -8.25 1.98
N GLU A 115 12.79 -6.92 2.01
CA GLU A 115 13.89 -6.11 1.45
C GLU A 115 15.14 -6.06 2.33
N LYS A 116 15.03 -6.14 3.67
CA LYS A 116 16.22 -6.21 4.56
C LYS A 116 17.08 -7.47 4.34
N PHE A 117 16.51 -8.55 3.80
CA PHE A 117 17.23 -9.81 3.56
C PHE A 117 17.82 -9.93 2.15
N LYS A 118 17.41 -9.09 1.18
CA LYS A 118 18.02 -9.05 -0.17
C LYS A 118 19.26 -8.13 -0.26
N VAL A 119 19.44 -7.23 0.70
CA VAL A 119 20.57 -6.25 0.75
C VAL A 119 21.95 -6.90 0.98
N LYS A 120 22.05 -8.23 1.16
CA LYS A 120 23.34 -8.93 1.29
C LYS A 120 23.89 -9.54 -0.01
N GLY A 121 23.22 -9.41 -1.15
CA GLY A 121 23.70 -9.89 -2.44
C GLY A 121 23.77 -8.77 -3.47
N GLU A 122 24.99 -8.36 -3.81
CA GLU A 122 25.47 -7.63 -4.99
C GLU A 122 24.43 -6.99 -5.95
N GLY A 123 24.53 -5.66 -6.10
CA GLY A 123 24.42 -5.00 -7.41
C GLY A 123 23.05 -4.81 -8.06
N VAL A 124 21.95 -4.65 -7.31
CA VAL A 124 20.65 -4.29 -7.91
C VAL A 124 20.39 -2.79 -7.75
N ASP A 125 20.20 -2.13 -8.89
CA ASP A 125 19.94 -0.69 -9.03
C ASP A 125 18.76 -0.24 -8.15
N SER A 126 19.03 0.62 -7.16
CA SER A 126 18.04 1.15 -6.22
C SER A 126 16.87 1.86 -6.92
N HIS A 127 17.05 2.28 -8.17
CA HIS A 127 15.99 2.88 -8.99
C HIS A 127 14.99 1.83 -9.49
N ALA A 128 15.47 0.63 -9.88
CA ALA A 128 14.60 -0.48 -10.27
C ALA A 128 13.76 -0.99 -9.09
N ILE A 129 14.34 -0.95 -7.89
CA ILE A 129 13.67 -1.33 -6.62
C ILE A 129 12.58 -0.32 -6.26
N LEU A 130 12.88 0.98 -6.29
CA LEU A 130 11.87 2.02 -6.05
C LEU A 130 10.73 1.95 -7.09
N LEU A 131 11.07 1.70 -8.36
CA LEU A 131 10.10 1.56 -9.44
C LEU A 131 9.23 0.30 -9.29
N SER A 132 9.78 -0.83 -8.82
CA SER A 132 8.98 -2.04 -8.55
C SER A 132 8.05 -1.84 -7.36
N SER A 133 8.52 -1.22 -6.27
CA SER A 133 7.73 -0.98 -5.07
C SER A 133 6.64 0.06 -5.33
N LEU A 134 6.94 1.11 -6.10
CA LEU A 134 5.95 2.07 -6.60
C LEU A 134 4.93 1.39 -7.53
N ARG A 135 5.36 0.48 -8.39
CA ARG A 135 4.48 -0.24 -9.31
C ARG A 135 3.56 -1.23 -8.59
N GLU A 136 4.03 -1.92 -7.57
CA GLU A 136 3.20 -2.80 -6.73
C GLU A 136 2.19 -2.02 -5.91
N VAL A 137 2.58 -0.84 -5.41
CA VAL A 137 1.67 0.13 -4.81
C VAL A 137 0.64 0.55 -5.86
N VAL A 138 1.03 1.05 -7.03
CA VAL A 138 0.12 1.45 -8.13
C VAL A 138 -0.82 0.33 -8.60
N ASP A 139 -0.40 -0.94 -8.56
CA ASP A 139 -1.23 -2.09 -8.91
C ASP A 139 -2.24 -2.45 -7.81
N ALA A 140 -1.87 -2.36 -6.53
CA ALA A 140 -2.78 -2.52 -5.40
C ALA A 140 -3.82 -1.38 -5.32
N ILE A 141 -3.43 -0.19 -5.79
CA ILE A 141 -4.22 1.03 -5.87
C ILE A 141 -5.38 0.94 -6.87
N ARG A 142 -5.27 0.12 -7.93
CA ARG A 142 -6.38 -0.10 -8.88
C ARG A 142 -7.57 -0.84 -8.27
N LEU A 143 -7.41 -1.45 -7.11
CA LEU A 143 -8.42 -2.31 -6.47
C LEU A 143 -9.20 -1.59 -5.34
N THR A 144 -8.81 -0.37 -4.96
CA THR A 144 -9.50 0.41 -3.92
C THR A 144 -10.44 1.44 -4.55
N SER A 145 -11.76 1.30 -4.33
CA SER A 145 -12.76 2.25 -4.82
C SER A 145 -12.75 3.63 -4.12
N ASP A 146 -11.89 3.86 -3.12
CA ASP A 146 -11.76 5.16 -2.44
C ASP A 146 -10.45 5.88 -2.78
N ARG A 147 -10.56 6.86 -3.69
CA ARG A 147 -9.47 7.73 -4.14
C ARG A 147 -8.80 8.50 -3.00
N LYS A 148 -9.52 8.84 -1.92
CA LYS A 148 -8.93 9.64 -0.83
C LYS A 148 -8.08 8.80 0.10
N GLU A 149 -8.54 7.59 0.45
CA GLU A 149 -7.75 6.65 1.25
C GLU A 149 -6.44 6.29 0.54
N LEU A 150 -6.53 6.10 -0.77
CA LEU A 150 -5.40 5.92 -1.66
C LEU A 150 -4.36 7.05 -1.56
N LEU A 151 -4.80 8.29 -1.80
CA LEU A 151 -3.89 9.44 -1.80
C LEU A 151 -3.29 9.68 -0.40
N SER A 152 -4.04 9.34 0.65
CA SER A 152 -3.58 9.37 2.04
C SER A 152 -2.41 8.42 2.26
N LEU A 153 -2.57 7.17 1.84
CA LEU A 153 -1.53 6.15 1.96
C LEU A 153 -0.26 6.54 1.20
N LEU A 154 -0.40 6.97 -0.06
CA LEU A 154 0.73 7.42 -0.87
C LEU A 154 1.49 8.56 -0.20
N LEU A 155 0.76 9.54 0.34
CA LEU A 155 1.36 10.67 1.03
C LEU A 155 2.10 10.22 2.30
N ARG A 156 1.52 9.33 3.10
CA ARG A 156 2.17 8.78 4.30
C ARG A 156 3.47 8.06 3.96
N LEU A 157 3.45 7.21 2.94
CA LEU A 157 4.65 6.48 2.49
C LEU A 157 5.74 7.44 2.00
N ALA A 158 5.38 8.50 1.28
CA ALA A 158 6.33 9.52 0.85
C ALA A 158 6.95 10.27 2.02
N ILE A 159 6.14 10.64 3.03
CA ILE A 159 6.61 11.31 4.25
C ILE A 159 7.58 10.41 5.02
N GLU A 160 7.23 9.14 5.22
CA GLU A 160 8.07 8.16 5.93
C GLU A 160 9.38 7.90 5.18
N SER A 161 9.32 7.70 3.85
CA SER A 161 10.50 7.37 3.04
C SER A 161 11.49 8.54 2.94
N THR A 162 11.00 9.77 3.04
CA THR A 162 11.83 10.99 3.03
C THR A 162 12.19 11.47 4.44
N ASN A 163 11.66 10.80 5.48
CA ASN A 163 11.81 11.20 6.88
C ASN A 163 11.36 12.65 7.14
N ALA A 164 10.31 13.09 6.44
CA ALA A 164 9.74 14.43 6.55
C ALA A 164 8.78 14.54 7.74
N GLU A 165 8.60 15.75 8.28
CA GLU A 165 7.68 15.99 9.39
C GLU A 165 6.21 16.15 8.93
N LYS A 166 6.00 16.67 7.72
CA LYS A 166 4.70 17.06 7.16
C LYS A 166 4.72 16.89 5.64
N GLY A 167 3.55 16.73 5.03
CA GLY A 167 3.43 16.66 3.58
C GLY A 167 2.03 17.00 3.07
N SER A 168 1.93 17.31 1.78
CA SER A 168 0.65 17.52 1.09
C SER A 168 0.72 17.02 -0.34
N LEU A 169 -0.38 16.45 -0.83
CA LEU A 169 -0.59 16.09 -2.23
C LEU A 169 -1.59 17.06 -2.85
N MET A 170 -1.19 17.70 -3.94
CA MET A 170 -2.00 18.69 -4.63
C MET A 170 -2.43 18.20 -6.02
N LEU A 171 -3.67 18.49 -6.39
CA LEU A 171 -4.21 18.17 -7.71
C LEU A 171 -4.53 19.45 -8.48
N LEU A 172 -4.29 19.41 -9.80
CA LEU A 172 -4.76 20.44 -10.72
C LEU A 172 -6.29 20.57 -10.66
N ASP A 173 -6.77 21.81 -10.63
CA ASP A 173 -8.17 22.08 -10.85
C ASP A 173 -8.58 21.78 -12.30
N LYS A 174 -9.88 21.66 -12.56
CA LYS A 174 -10.42 21.30 -13.88
C LYS A 174 -9.98 22.26 -15.01
N ASN A 175 -9.60 23.48 -14.65
CA ASN A 175 -9.23 24.52 -15.60
C ASN A 175 -7.71 24.54 -15.86
N GLY A 176 -6.95 23.69 -15.17
CA GLY A 176 -5.50 23.58 -15.29
C GLY A 176 -4.73 24.78 -14.76
N LYS A 177 -5.38 25.68 -14.01
CA LYS A 177 -4.80 26.98 -13.62
C LYS A 177 -4.27 27.00 -12.20
N ASN A 178 -4.80 26.14 -11.34
CA ASN A 178 -4.45 26.13 -9.93
C ASN A 178 -4.30 24.71 -9.40
N LEU A 179 -3.41 24.54 -8.44
CA LEU A 179 -3.28 23.38 -7.59
C LEU A 179 -4.16 23.57 -6.35
N LYS A 180 -4.88 22.52 -5.96
CA LYS A 180 -5.63 22.42 -4.72
C LYS A 180 -5.08 21.26 -3.90
N VAL A 181 -4.96 21.43 -2.59
CA VAL A 181 -4.58 20.32 -1.73
C VAL A 181 -5.74 19.33 -1.67
N GLU A 182 -5.49 18.08 -2.08
CA GLU A 182 -6.47 17.00 -1.98
C GLU A 182 -6.31 16.26 -0.65
N ILE A 183 -5.07 16.10 -0.18
CA ILE A 183 -4.75 15.52 1.13
C ILE A 183 -3.47 16.13 1.72
N ALA A 184 -3.41 16.24 3.04
CA ALA A 184 -2.24 16.68 3.79
C ALA A 184 -2.12 15.91 5.10
N GLU A 185 -0.89 15.74 5.56
CA GLU A 185 -0.54 15.07 6.81
C GLU A 185 0.40 15.97 7.61
N GLY A 186 0.18 16.07 8.92
CA GLY A 186 0.94 16.96 9.81
C GLY A 186 0.63 18.46 9.65
N MET A 187 -0.48 18.82 8.97
CA MET A 187 -0.92 20.19 8.76
C MET A 187 -2.35 20.40 9.28
N GLU A 188 -2.68 21.61 9.75
CA GLU A 188 -4.04 21.94 10.21
C GLU A 188 -5.06 21.90 9.06
N GLU A 189 -6.12 21.10 9.24
CA GLU A 189 -7.09 20.81 8.18
C GLU A 189 -7.83 22.07 7.67
N GLU A 190 -8.13 23.02 8.55
CA GLU A 190 -8.75 24.29 8.18
C GLU A 190 -7.87 25.15 7.27
N ILE A 191 -6.55 25.10 7.49
CA ILE A 191 -5.58 25.80 6.65
C ILE A 191 -5.50 25.12 5.30
N VAL A 192 -5.40 23.79 5.29
CA VAL A 192 -5.24 22.97 4.07
C VAL A 192 -6.39 23.18 3.09
N ARG A 193 -7.64 23.19 3.56
CA ARG A 193 -8.84 23.38 2.72
C ARG A 193 -8.89 24.74 2.01
N LYS A 194 -8.18 25.74 2.53
CA LYS A 194 -8.14 27.11 1.97
C LYS A 194 -6.98 27.30 0.96
N ILE A 195 -6.06 26.34 0.86
CA ILE A 195 -4.90 26.46 -0.02
C ILE A 195 -5.32 26.25 -1.48
N LYS A 196 -5.13 27.30 -2.28
CA LYS A 196 -5.22 27.27 -3.74
C LYS A 196 -3.98 27.96 -4.29
N MET A 197 -3.16 27.23 -5.02
CA MET A 197 -1.88 27.72 -5.55
C MET A 197 -1.96 27.87 -7.06
N PRO A 198 -1.80 29.07 -7.63
CA PRO A 198 -1.69 29.24 -9.08
C PRO A 198 -0.46 28.51 -9.64
N ILE A 199 -0.55 28.01 -10.86
CA ILE A 199 0.61 27.48 -11.59
C ILE A 199 1.65 28.59 -11.78
N GLY A 200 2.93 28.24 -11.62
CA GLY A 200 4.08 29.15 -11.64
C GLY A 200 4.30 29.97 -10.37
N VAL A 201 3.46 29.79 -9.33
CA VAL A 201 3.57 30.53 -8.06
C VAL A 201 3.99 29.60 -6.93
N GLY A 202 4.91 30.07 -6.08
CA GLY A 202 5.51 29.28 -5.02
C GLY A 202 6.26 28.06 -5.53
N ILE A 203 6.69 27.18 -4.62
CA ILE A 203 7.44 25.96 -4.98
C ILE A 203 6.56 25.02 -5.81
N ALA A 204 5.39 24.64 -5.28
CA ALA A 204 4.51 23.66 -5.93
C ALA A 204 4.00 24.13 -7.29
N GLY A 205 3.64 25.42 -7.43
CA GLY A 205 3.21 25.96 -8.72
C GLY A 205 4.33 25.98 -9.75
N LYS A 206 5.58 26.24 -9.34
CA LYS A 206 6.75 26.21 -10.24
C LYS A 206 7.08 24.79 -10.69
N VAL A 207 7.10 23.82 -9.78
CA VAL A 207 7.28 22.39 -10.15
C VAL A 207 6.18 21.93 -11.11
N ALA A 208 4.92 22.29 -10.85
CA ALA A 208 3.82 21.94 -11.75
C ALA A 208 3.87 22.64 -13.12
N GLN A 209 4.52 23.80 -13.21
CA GLN A 209 4.73 24.51 -14.47
C GLN A 209 5.86 23.88 -15.29
N ASP A 210 6.99 23.61 -14.64
CA ASP A 210 8.24 23.24 -15.32
C ASP A 210 8.38 21.72 -15.46
N GLY A 211 7.67 20.95 -14.64
CA GLY A 211 7.80 19.49 -14.55
C GLY A 211 9.13 19.03 -13.93
N ILE A 212 9.85 19.94 -13.28
CA ILE A 212 11.19 19.70 -12.71
C ILE A 212 11.08 19.68 -11.18
N PRO A 213 11.43 18.57 -10.52
CA PRO A 213 11.45 18.48 -9.06
C PRO A 213 12.42 19.46 -8.41
N LEU A 214 12.11 19.91 -7.20
CA LEU A 214 12.92 20.85 -6.43
C LEU A 214 13.19 20.34 -5.01
N LEU A 215 14.46 20.41 -4.60
CA LEU A 215 14.90 20.20 -3.23
C LEU A 215 15.39 21.54 -2.65
N ILE A 216 14.73 22.01 -1.61
CA ILE A 216 15.02 23.26 -0.91
C ILE A 216 15.67 22.91 0.43
N SER A 217 16.89 23.37 0.64
CA SER A 217 17.58 23.30 1.94
C SER A 217 17.58 24.68 2.58
N GLY A 218 16.85 24.86 3.68
CA GLY A 218 16.65 26.15 4.34
C GLY A 218 15.32 26.81 4.00
N LYS A 219 15.20 28.11 4.31
CA LYS A 219 14.02 28.92 3.95
C LYS A 219 14.00 29.13 2.44
N ALA A 220 12.85 28.96 1.82
CA ALA A 220 12.67 29.25 0.40
C ALA A 220 12.86 30.75 0.13
N SER A 221 13.69 31.06 -0.86
CA SER A 221 13.98 32.45 -1.27
C SER A 221 12.69 33.15 -1.73
N GLU A 222 12.42 34.34 -1.19
CA GLU A 222 11.31 35.19 -1.65
C GLU A 222 11.54 35.76 -3.05
N GLU A 223 12.80 35.92 -3.46
CA GLU A 223 13.17 36.37 -4.81
C GLU A 223 12.90 35.27 -5.84
N GLU A 224 13.13 34.02 -5.47
CA GLU A 224 13.00 32.87 -6.39
C GLU A 224 11.58 32.28 -6.42
N PHE A 225 10.87 32.34 -5.29
CA PHE A 225 9.53 31.81 -5.14
C PHE A 225 8.61 32.90 -4.61
N LYS A 226 7.67 33.35 -5.44
CA LYS A 226 6.55 34.18 -4.98
C LYS A 226 5.74 33.40 -3.95
N GLN A 227 6.00 33.66 -2.67
CA GLN A 227 5.27 33.00 -1.59
C GLN A 227 3.90 33.64 -1.43
N VAL A 228 2.85 32.82 -1.52
CA VAL A 228 1.47 33.27 -1.25
C VAL A 228 1.23 33.42 0.26
N ARG A 229 2.07 32.78 1.08
CA ARG A 229 2.02 32.83 2.53
C ARG A 229 3.41 32.53 3.11
N GLU A 230 3.78 33.27 4.14
CA GLU A 230 5.00 33.02 4.91
C GLU A 230 4.86 31.71 5.71
N ARG A 231 5.81 30.79 5.51
CA ARG A 231 5.92 29.54 6.29
C ARG A 231 7.27 29.47 6.99
N SER A 232 7.38 30.24 8.07
CA SER A 232 8.59 30.29 8.90
C SER A 232 8.92 28.97 9.61
N ASP A 233 7.95 28.05 9.68
CA ASP A 233 8.11 26.70 10.24
C ASP A 233 8.81 25.71 9.30
N VAL A 234 8.88 26.00 7.99
CA VAL A 234 9.48 25.10 7.00
C VAL A 234 10.97 25.38 6.85
N LYS A 235 11.81 24.42 7.28
CA LYS A 235 13.28 24.49 7.22
C LYS A 235 13.88 23.81 5.99
N SER A 236 13.12 22.97 5.31
CA SER A 236 13.50 22.28 4.08
C SER A 236 12.25 21.77 3.40
N ALA A 237 12.29 21.60 2.08
CA ALA A 237 11.17 21.06 1.32
C ALA A 237 11.66 20.23 0.12
N LEU A 238 10.92 19.18 -0.21
CA LEU A 238 11.03 18.45 -1.47
C LEU A 238 9.68 18.56 -2.17
N CYS A 239 9.68 18.95 -3.43
CA CYS A 239 8.49 19.00 -4.27
C CYS A 239 8.77 18.28 -5.59
N VAL A 240 7.86 17.39 -5.96
CA VAL A 240 7.93 16.52 -7.16
C VAL A 240 6.67 16.65 -7.99
#